data_AF-A0A804PYC1-F1
#
_entry.id   AF-A0A804PYC1-F1
#
_cell.length_a   1.000
_cell.length_b   1.000
_cell.length_c   1.000
_cell.angle_alpha   90.00
_cell.angle_beta   90.00
_cell.angle_gamma   90.00
#
_symmetry.space_group_name_H-M   'P 1'
#
loop_
_entity.id
_entity.type
_entity.pdbx_description
1 polymer ?
#
loop_
_entity_poly.entity_id
_entity_poly.type
_entity_poly.pdbx_seq_one_letter_code
_entity_poly.pdbx_strand_id
1 'polypeptide(L)'
;MSIAKAIAIVMDRNPQLRQEGIAHEVLQWYLCRMEGWFATDADSISLQGWDQEVLLPGGHGLMVRGYRPVINTLAKGLDIRLNHKYA
;
A
#
# COMPACT_ATOMS: atom_id res chain seq x y z
N MET A 1 10.90 2.89 13.72
CA MET A 1 9.90 2.00 14.36
C MET A 1 8.87 1.67 13.32
N SER A 2 8.56 0.40 13.11
CA SER A 2 7.58 -0.05 12.11
C SER A 2 6.16 -0.14 12.68
N ILE A 3 5.17 -0.22 11.81
CA ILE A 3 3.77 -0.49 12.21
C ILE A 3 3.68 -1.83 12.94
N ALA A 4 4.32 -2.90 12.45
CA ALA A 4 4.30 -4.20 13.14
C ALA A 4 4.83 -4.10 14.58
N LYS A 5 5.93 -3.38 14.80
CA LYS A 5 6.48 -3.16 16.16
C LYS A 5 5.53 -2.33 17.02
N ALA A 6 4.85 -1.33 16.44
CA ALA A 6 3.87 -0.52 17.16
C ALA A 6 2.65 -1.34 17.60
N ILE A 7 2.12 -2.20 16.71
CA ILE A 7 1.03 -3.13 17.01
C ILE A 7 1.43 -4.08 18.13
N ALA A 8 2.63 -4.67 18.07
CA ALA A 8 3.13 -5.54 19.13
C ALA A 8 3.16 -4.83 20.49
N ILE A 9 3.68 -3.59 20.56
CA ILE A 9 3.68 -2.78 21.79
C ILE A 9 2.26 -2.56 22.32
N VAL A 10 1.28 -2.27 21.44
CA VAL A 10 -0.12 -2.09 21.83
C VAL A 10 -0.72 -3.38 22.39
N MET A 11 -0.47 -4.52 21.73
CA MET A 11 -0.97 -5.84 22.15
C MET A 11 -0.34 -6.33 23.45
N ASP A 12 0.93 -5.99 23.71
CA ASP A 12 1.59 -6.31 24.98
C ASP A 12 1.08 -5.46 26.13
N ARG A 13 0.77 -4.18 25.87
CA ARG A 13 0.17 -3.28 26.87
C ARG A 13 -1.31 -3.53 27.11
N ASN A 14 -2.01 -4.11 26.12
CA ASN A 14 -3.45 -4.33 26.16
C ASN A 14 -3.78 -5.78 25.73
N PRO A 15 -3.43 -6.78 26.54
CA PRO A 15 -3.64 -8.19 26.20
C PRO A 15 -5.10 -8.54 25.90
N GLN A 16 -6.06 -7.80 26.46
CA GLN A 16 -7.50 -7.95 26.18
C GLN A 16 -7.90 -7.60 24.74
N LEU A 17 -7.04 -6.89 23.98
CA LEU A 17 -7.27 -6.60 22.57
C LEU A 17 -6.83 -7.74 21.65
N ARG A 18 -6.13 -8.75 22.18
CA ARG A 18 -5.72 -9.92 21.37
C ARG A 18 -6.98 -10.66 20.94
N GLN A 19 -7.13 -10.80 19.63
CA GLN A 19 -8.26 -11.49 19.02
C GLN A 19 -7.94 -12.98 18.88
N GLU A 20 -8.97 -13.81 18.96
CA GLU A 20 -8.91 -15.26 18.77
C GLU A 20 -9.95 -15.71 17.72
N GLY A 21 -9.76 -16.90 17.15
CA GLY A 21 -10.66 -17.48 16.15
C GLY A 21 -10.90 -16.54 14.94
N ILE A 22 -12.15 -16.42 14.51
CA ILE A 22 -12.54 -15.60 13.35
C ILE A 22 -12.15 -14.13 13.53
N ALA A 23 -12.22 -13.59 14.75
CA ALA A 23 -11.84 -12.20 15.00
C ALA A 23 -10.34 -11.97 14.75
N HIS A 24 -9.50 -12.97 15.04
CA HIS A 24 -8.08 -12.95 14.69
C HIS A 24 -7.88 -12.95 13.18
N GLU A 25 -8.55 -13.85 12.46
CA GLU A 25 -8.44 -13.94 11.00
C GLU A 25 -8.88 -12.65 10.30
N VAL A 26 -9.94 -12.01 10.79
CA VAL A 26 -10.39 -10.70 10.30
C VAL A 26 -9.32 -9.62 10.55
N LEU A 27 -8.71 -9.59 11.73
CA LEU A 27 -7.60 -8.68 12.01
C LEU A 27 -6.42 -8.93 11.06
N GLN A 28 -6.03 -10.19 10.82
CA GLN A 28 -4.98 -10.53 9.86
C GLN A 28 -5.34 -10.07 8.44
N TRP A 29 -6.60 -10.19 8.03
CA TRP A 29 -7.05 -9.68 6.73
C TRP A 29 -6.89 -8.16 6.61
N TYR A 30 -7.17 -7.39 7.67
CA TYR A 30 -6.93 -5.94 7.68
C TYR A 30 -5.43 -5.59 7.57
N LEU A 31 -4.56 -6.36 8.24
CA LEU A 31 -3.11 -6.18 8.13
C LEU A 31 -2.61 -6.52 6.73
N CYS A 32 -3.03 -7.64 6.16
CA CYS A 32 -2.72 -8.03 4.79
C CYS A 32 -3.22 -6.98 3.77
N ARG A 33 -4.39 -6.38 4.01
CA ARG A 33 -4.89 -5.28 3.17
C ARG A 33 -4.01 -4.03 3.27
N MET A 34 -3.50 -3.71 4.45
CA MET A 34 -2.53 -2.62 4.64
C MET A 34 -1.23 -2.90 3.89
N GLU A 35 -0.69 -4.10 4.00
CA GLU A 35 0.52 -4.52 3.27
C GLU A 35 0.31 -4.44 1.76
N GLY A 36 -0.87 -4.85 1.28
CA GLY A 36 -1.28 -4.70 -0.11
C GLY A 36 -1.39 -3.24 -0.58
N TRP A 37 -1.83 -2.32 0.29
CA TRP A 37 -1.89 -0.89 -0.01
C TRP A 37 -0.49 -0.27 -0.13
N PHE A 38 0.41 -0.61 0.80
CA PHE A 38 1.77 -0.06 0.84
C PHE A 38 2.79 -0.84 -0.01
N ALA A 39 2.37 -1.96 -0.62
CA ALA A 39 3.23 -2.87 -1.38
C ALA A 39 4.49 -3.32 -0.61
N THR A 40 4.37 -3.47 0.71
CA THR A 40 5.46 -3.89 1.60
C THR A 40 4.90 -4.46 2.91
N ASP A 41 5.66 -5.33 3.57
CA ASP A 41 5.26 -5.98 4.82
C ASP A 41 5.15 -4.95 5.96
N ALA A 42 4.30 -5.21 6.95
CA ALA A 42 4.01 -4.26 8.04
C ALA A 42 5.24 -3.92 8.91
N ASP A 43 6.30 -4.73 8.83
CA ASP A 43 7.59 -4.50 9.48
C ASP A 43 8.46 -3.44 8.77
N SER A 44 8.12 -3.14 7.52
CA SER A 44 8.81 -2.19 6.65
C SER A 44 8.05 -0.86 6.53
N ILE A 45 6.76 -0.84 6.90
CA ILE A 45 5.95 0.39 6.95
C ILE A 45 6.38 1.26 8.15
N SER A 46 6.81 2.49 7.88
CA SER A 46 7.24 3.47 8.89
C SER A 46 6.08 3.96 9.75
N LEU A 47 6.16 3.79 11.08
CA LEU A 47 5.13 4.32 11.98
C LEU A 47 4.96 5.85 11.88
N GLN A 48 6.04 6.58 11.60
CA GLN A 48 6.03 8.06 11.58
C GLN A 48 5.62 8.65 10.23
N GLY A 49 5.67 7.85 9.16
CA GLY A 49 5.56 8.37 7.79
C GLY A 49 4.57 7.64 6.89
N TRP A 50 3.87 6.63 7.39
CA TRP A 50 2.94 5.84 6.58
C TRP A 50 1.76 6.67 6.03
N ASP A 51 1.40 7.76 6.70
CA ASP A 51 0.22 8.59 6.44
C ASP A 51 0.53 9.98 5.89
N GLN A 52 1.74 10.21 5.36
CA GLN A 52 2.14 11.50 4.79
C GLN A 52 1.61 11.75 3.36
N GLU A 53 0.92 10.77 2.77
CA GLU A 53 0.34 10.90 1.43
C GLU A 53 -0.79 11.96 1.40
N VAL A 54 -0.79 12.80 0.37
CA VAL A 54 -1.89 13.75 0.12
C VAL A 54 -3.03 13.03 -0.58
N LEU A 55 -4.12 12.79 0.14
CA LEU A 55 -5.33 12.19 -0.42
C LEU A 55 -6.14 13.21 -1.22
N LEU A 56 -6.43 12.88 -2.48
CA LEU A 56 -7.31 13.67 -3.31
C LEU A 56 -8.77 13.44 -2.92
N PRO A 57 -9.62 14.48 -2.91
CA PRO A 57 -11.04 14.30 -2.66
C PRO A 57 -11.70 13.52 -3.81
N GLY A 58 -12.78 12.81 -3.51
CA GLY A 58 -13.54 12.01 -4.48
C GLY A 58 -13.52 10.51 -4.15
N GLY A 59 -13.93 9.70 -5.12
CA GLY A 59 -13.88 8.23 -5.03
C GLY A 59 -12.77 7.65 -5.89
N HIS A 60 -12.42 6.38 -5.66
CA HIS A 60 -11.47 5.66 -6.50
C HIS A 60 -12.14 5.26 -7.83
N GLY A 61 -11.41 5.38 -8.94
CA GLY A 61 -11.86 4.98 -10.27
C GLY A 61 -10.99 3.88 -10.86
N LEU A 62 -11.60 2.92 -11.56
CA LEU A 62 -10.89 1.92 -12.34
C LEU A 62 -10.76 2.39 -13.79
N MET A 63 -9.54 2.35 -14.35
CA MET A 63 -9.32 2.56 -15.78
C MET A 63 -9.81 1.34 -16.57
N VAL A 64 -11.09 1.33 -16.95
CA VAL A 64 -11.76 0.16 -17.57
C VAL A 64 -11.17 -0.30 -18.91
N ARG A 65 -10.37 0.55 -19.57
CA ARG A 65 -9.60 0.22 -20.80
C ARG A 65 -8.12 -0.06 -20.54
N GLY A 66 -7.76 -0.28 -19.27
CA GLY A 66 -6.39 -0.32 -18.79
C GLY A 66 -5.73 1.07 -18.75
N TYR A 67 -4.56 1.17 -18.09
CA TYR A 67 -3.79 2.42 -18.01
C TYR A 67 -2.97 2.73 -19.27
N ARG A 68 -2.69 1.72 -20.11
CA ARG A 68 -1.84 1.86 -21.31
C ARG A 68 -2.24 3.01 -22.27
N PRO A 69 -3.53 3.29 -22.53
CA PRO A 69 -3.93 4.43 -23.37
C PRO A 69 -3.43 5.79 -22.88
N VAL A 70 -3.27 5.99 -21.57
CA VAL A 70 -2.71 7.23 -20.99
C VAL A 70 -1.26 7.40 -21.43
N ILE A 71 -0.42 6.38 -21.19
CA ILE A 71 0.99 6.39 -21.57
C ILE A 71 1.16 6.53 -23.09
N ASN A 72 0.37 5.80 -23.88
CA ASN A 72 0.40 5.92 -25.35
C ASN A 72 0.04 7.32 -25.84
N THR A 73 -0.84 8.04 -25.13
CA THR A 73 -1.22 9.40 -25.49
C THR A 73 -0.12 10.40 -25.14
N LEU A 74 0.49 10.26 -23.96
CA LEU A 74 1.64 11.08 -23.53
C LEU A 74 2.86 10.88 -24.43
N ALA A 75 3.03 9.68 -24.99
CA ALA A 75 4.14 9.34 -25.88
C ALA A 75 4.06 9.97 -27.28
N LYS A 76 2.91 10.52 -27.70
CA LYS A 76 2.72 11.05 -29.05
C LYS A 76 3.66 12.24 -29.29
N GLY A 77 4.44 12.18 -30.37
CA GLY A 77 5.38 13.24 -30.76
C GLY A 77 6.72 13.21 -30.03
N LEU A 78 6.94 12.28 -29.11
CA LEU A 78 8.24 12.07 -28.47
C LEU A 78 9.09 11.09 -29.28
N ASP A 79 10.39 11.37 -29.41
CA ASP A 79 11.38 10.40 -29.90
C ASP A 79 11.73 9.43 -28.76
N ILE A 80 11.04 8.29 -28.69
CA ILE A 80 11.23 7.28 -27.65
C ILE A 80 12.02 6.10 -28.22
N ARG A 81 13.23 5.91 -27.71
CA ARG A 81 14.07 4.74 -28.04
C ARG A 81 13.70 3.54 -27.18
N LEU A 82 12.76 2.74 -27.66
CA LEU A 82 12.42 1.46 -27.03
C LEU A 82 13.61 0.49 -27.08
N ASN A 83 13.67 -0.44 -26.13
CA ASN A 83 14.74 -1.44 -25.99
C ASN A 83 16.16 -0.87 -25.76
N HIS A 84 16.30 0.42 -25.51
CA HIS A 84 17.55 1.01 -25.07
C HIS A 84 17.78 0.73 -23.58
N LYS A 85 18.97 0.22 -23.22
CA LYS A 85 19.41 0.05 -21.83
C LYS A 85 20.55 1.02 -21.56
N TYR A 86 20.42 1.84 -20.52
CA TYR A 86 21.51 2.68 -20.03
C TYR A 86 22.61 1.79 -19.42
N ALA A 87 23.88 2.16 -19.63
CA ALA A 87 25.04 1.42 -19.13
C ALA A 87 25.38 1.78 -17.68
#